data_AF-A0AAQ4DLP0-F1
#
_entry.id   AF-A0AAQ4DLP0-F1
#
_cell.length_a   1.000
_cell.length_b   1.000
_cell.length_c   1.000
_cell.angle_alpha   90.00
_cell.angle_beta   90.00
_cell.angle_gamma   90.00
#
_symmetry.space_group_name_H-M   'P 1'
#
loop_
_entity.id
_entity.type
_entity.pdbx_description
1 polymer ?
#
loop_
_entity_poly.entity_id
_entity_poly.type
_entity_poly.pdbx_seq_one_letter_code
_entity_poly.pdbx_strand_id
1 'polypeptide(L)'
;MNGTTPGVEGQPEDVPLLPDDQRTLFFEDGLRRIDIVLAYEDHGNPTHERYRRIFQENLEEEGLDIEIVNGEFESDSVEIEVVGKAPSKKKLSRLKSPFPYDKKLIPDENEFYNAEFVRQREAMYLIGNKDTFFSQAARSRMTWEVLTRAKYDEAEHQRGVHNLLSLGVYSAAYPLHDGPFGKGRFNKATETYAERRVLYAEWGRVRCWYKEQPLVLIRRYFGEKVGLYFAWIGFYTTMLILPAFVGIFTSLYGLAYMLTNKPTAALNGAFLMQYAAYRACYERPKIIVALYFAPSQIVSIFDNSGTVGFSVFMSLWATIFIEFWKRQQVVLAWEWNLSNVDTLTEVVNPDYEAKARVYKLNPVTLRYEPHVPFWERIGRVAAANVILLLMFQIGKDTQRSYGILLPPSTRAEAFS
;
A
#
# COMPACT_ATOMS: atom_id res chain seq x y z
N MET A 1 21.08 8.33 53.64
CA MET A 1 20.00 9.31 53.87
C MET A 1 18.88 8.91 52.95
N ASN A 2 17.83 8.34 53.52
CA ASN A 2 16.66 7.84 52.80
C ASN A 2 15.79 9.02 52.39
N GLY A 3 15.45 9.10 51.10
CA GLY A 3 14.41 9.96 50.58
C GLY A 3 13.35 9.11 49.90
N THR A 4 12.27 8.86 50.62
CA THR A 4 11.03 8.23 50.16
C THR A 4 10.33 9.09 49.12
N THR A 5 10.01 8.54 47.96
CA THR A 5 8.98 9.08 47.05
C THR A 5 7.59 8.76 47.62
N PRO A 6 6.63 9.72 47.59
CA PRO A 6 5.29 9.49 48.10
C PRO A 6 4.48 8.62 47.14
N GLY A 7 3.73 7.67 47.70
CA GLY A 7 2.85 6.77 46.97
C GLY A 7 1.68 7.50 46.32
N VAL A 8 1.32 7.04 45.11
CA VAL A 8 0.06 7.36 44.47
C VAL A 8 -0.93 6.26 44.84
N GLU A 9 -1.93 6.64 45.64
CA GLU A 9 -3.10 5.83 45.97
C GLU A 9 -3.97 5.62 44.72
N GLY A 10 -4.46 4.39 44.51
CA GLY A 10 -5.59 4.12 43.63
C GLY A 10 -5.33 3.35 42.34
N GLN A 11 -4.58 2.23 42.37
CA GLN A 11 -4.72 1.21 41.33
C GLN A 11 -5.82 0.22 41.73
N PRO A 12 -6.85 -0.05 40.90
CA PRO A 12 -7.73 -1.18 41.12
C PRO A 12 -6.92 -2.48 41.00
N GLU A 13 -6.95 -3.32 42.06
CA GLU A 13 -6.07 -4.48 42.25
C GLU A 13 -6.25 -5.65 41.26
N ASP A 14 -7.03 -5.50 40.19
CA ASP A 14 -7.41 -6.59 39.27
C ASP A 14 -7.01 -6.37 37.79
N VAL A 15 -6.05 -5.50 37.48
CA VAL A 15 -5.56 -5.35 36.09
C VAL A 15 -4.56 -6.47 35.76
N PRO A 16 -4.81 -7.33 34.74
CA PRO A 16 -3.86 -8.35 34.32
C PRO A 16 -2.52 -7.71 33.97
N LEU A 17 -1.42 -8.20 34.56
CA LEU A 17 -0.06 -7.75 34.24
C LEU A 17 0.28 -8.14 32.80
N LEU A 18 -0.03 -7.26 31.86
CA LEU A 18 0.45 -7.33 30.49
C LEU A 18 1.97 -7.09 30.49
N PRO A 19 2.75 -7.80 29.66
CA PRO A 19 4.18 -7.55 29.55
C PRO A 19 4.45 -6.10 29.11
N ASP A 20 5.58 -5.50 29.53
CA ASP A 20 5.85 -4.06 29.38
C ASP A 20 5.80 -3.56 27.93
N ASP A 21 6.04 -4.42 26.94
CA ASP A 21 5.89 -4.11 25.52
C ASP A 21 4.44 -3.91 25.10
N GLN A 22 3.49 -4.61 25.72
CA GLN A 22 2.06 -4.42 25.51
C GLN A 22 1.50 -3.24 26.30
N ARG A 23 2.06 -2.89 27.48
CA ARG A 23 1.65 -1.69 28.23
C ARG A 23 1.73 -0.41 27.39
N THR A 24 2.71 -0.31 26.49
CA THR A 24 2.89 0.87 25.62
C THR A 24 1.77 1.11 24.58
N LEU A 25 0.85 0.15 24.42
CA LEU A 25 -0.30 0.28 23.50
C LEU A 25 -1.58 0.71 24.22
N PHE A 26 -1.54 0.79 25.54
CA PHE A 26 -2.65 1.19 26.37
C PHE A 26 -2.32 2.50 27.08
N PHE A 27 -3.36 3.17 27.54
CA PHE A 27 -3.29 4.29 28.47
C PHE A 27 -2.64 3.82 29.78
N GLU A 28 -2.26 4.75 30.66
CA GLU A 28 -1.65 4.41 31.96
C GLU A 28 -2.53 3.46 32.82
N ASP A 29 -3.84 3.47 32.59
CA ASP A 29 -4.81 2.58 33.24
C ASP A 29 -4.71 1.11 32.78
N GLY A 30 -4.03 0.82 31.66
CA GLY A 30 -3.91 -0.52 31.09
C GLY A 30 -5.21 -1.11 30.53
N LEU A 31 -6.31 -0.34 30.50
CA LEU A 31 -7.63 -0.77 30.05
C LEU A 31 -7.95 -0.20 28.67
N ARG A 32 -7.71 1.09 28.48
CA ARG A 32 -8.02 1.77 27.21
C ARG A 32 -6.84 1.65 26.26
N ARG A 33 -7.12 1.30 25.01
CA ARG A 33 -6.09 1.14 23.97
C ARG A 33 -5.89 2.44 23.20
N ILE A 34 -4.64 2.79 22.91
CA ILE A 34 -4.25 3.96 22.11
C ILE A 34 -4.54 3.70 20.62
N ASP A 35 -5.37 4.55 20.02
CA ASP A 35 -5.74 4.44 18.61
C ASP A 35 -4.88 5.33 17.68
N ILE A 36 -4.57 6.56 18.12
CA ILE A 36 -3.76 7.56 17.40
C ILE A 36 -2.90 8.33 18.41
N VAL A 37 -1.68 8.69 17.98
CA VAL A 37 -0.78 9.59 18.70
C VAL A 37 -0.69 10.93 17.97
N LEU A 38 -0.85 12.03 18.72
CA LEU A 38 -0.57 13.38 18.28
C LEU A 38 0.71 13.87 18.98
N ALA A 39 1.73 14.22 18.20
CA ALA A 39 3.00 14.72 18.73
C ALA A 39 3.14 16.22 18.43
N TYR A 40 3.58 17.00 19.41
CA TYR A 40 3.93 18.41 19.25
C TYR A 40 5.12 18.78 20.12
N GLU A 41 5.84 19.82 19.71
CA GLU A 41 6.87 20.47 20.53
C GLU A 41 6.33 21.82 21.00
N ASP A 42 6.51 22.11 22.29
CA ASP A 42 6.06 23.39 22.83
C ASP A 42 7.16 24.45 22.69
N HIS A 43 7.01 25.31 21.70
CA HIS A 43 7.91 26.44 21.47
C HIS A 43 7.46 27.74 22.15
N GLY A 44 6.46 27.67 23.04
CA GLY A 44 5.93 28.84 23.76
C GLY A 44 5.16 29.82 22.88
N ASN A 45 4.61 29.36 21.74
CA ASN A 45 3.75 30.19 20.89
C ASN A 45 2.30 30.16 21.45
N PRO A 46 1.77 31.28 21.99
CA PRO A 46 0.46 31.32 22.62
C PRO A 46 -0.69 31.00 21.65
N THR A 47 -0.47 31.21 20.34
CA THR A 47 -1.47 30.89 19.32
C THR A 47 -1.57 29.38 19.11
N HIS A 48 -0.43 28.68 19.09
CA HIS A 48 -0.41 27.22 18.93
C HIS A 48 -1.01 26.56 20.17
N GLU A 49 -0.70 27.08 21.36
CA GLU A 49 -1.30 26.62 22.62
C GLU A 49 -2.82 26.80 22.63
N ARG A 50 -3.32 27.98 22.21
CA ARG A 50 -4.77 28.23 22.07
C ARG A 50 -5.43 27.23 21.11
N TYR A 51 -4.86 27.00 19.93
CA TYR A 51 -5.42 26.07 18.96
C TYR A 51 -5.41 24.62 19.46
N ARG A 52 -4.35 24.18 20.16
CA ARG A 52 -4.30 22.84 20.76
C ARG A 52 -5.40 22.68 21.81
N ARG A 53 -5.56 23.65 22.71
CA ARG A 53 -6.56 23.60 23.77
C ARG A 53 -7.98 23.48 23.21
N ILE A 54 -8.36 24.37 22.28
CA ILE A 54 -9.69 24.34 21.65
C ILE A 54 -9.90 23.02 20.90
N PHE A 55 -8.88 22.54 20.19
CA PHE A 55 -8.97 21.28 19.48
C PHE A 55 -9.19 20.10 20.44
N GLN A 56 -8.43 20.03 21.54
CA GLN A 56 -8.57 18.97 22.55
C GLN A 56 -9.94 18.99 23.24
N GLU A 57 -10.42 20.17 23.67
CA GLU A 57 -11.75 20.33 24.26
C GLU A 57 -12.85 19.82 23.32
N ASN A 58 -12.77 20.17 22.02
CA ASN A 58 -13.74 19.71 21.03
C ASN A 58 -13.65 18.19 20.77
N LEU A 59 -12.46 17.59 20.85
CA LEU A 59 -12.32 16.14 20.69
C LEU A 59 -12.93 15.39 21.88
N GLU A 60 -12.78 15.91 23.09
CA GLU A 60 -13.42 15.36 24.29
C GLU A 60 -14.95 15.52 24.23
N GLU A 61 -15.46 16.64 23.72
CA GLU A 61 -16.89 16.85 23.50
C GLU A 61 -17.49 15.86 22.48
N GLU A 62 -16.73 15.51 21.44
CA GLU A 62 -17.08 14.47 20.46
C GLU A 62 -16.94 13.05 21.04
N GLY A 63 -16.43 12.91 22.27
CA GLY A 63 -16.35 11.65 23.01
C GLY A 63 -15.04 10.87 22.84
N LEU A 64 -13.95 11.54 22.46
CA LEU A 64 -12.61 10.94 22.48
C LEU A 64 -11.93 11.15 23.82
N ASP A 65 -11.32 10.09 24.33
CA ASP A 65 -10.46 10.16 25.51
C ASP A 65 -9.04 10.59 25.11
N ILE A 66 -8.47 11.56 25.82
CA ILE A 66 -7.11 12.07 25.58
C ILE A 66 -6.26 11.89 26.84
N GLU A 67 -5.05 11.41 26.67
CA GLU A 67 -4.01 11.35 27.70
C GLU A 67 -2.78 12.11 27.21
N ILE A 68 -2.25 13.02 28.03
CA ILE A 68 -1.08 13.82 27.71
C ILE A 68 0.11 13.27 28.48
N VAL A 69 1.11 12.79 27.75
CA VAL A 69 2.36 12.28 28.32
C VAL A 69 3.51 13.18 27.87
N ASN A 70 4.29 13.67 28.84
CA ASN A 70 5.52 14.43 28.57
C ASN A 70 6.67 13.44 28.40
N GLY A 71 7.35 13.47 27.24
CA GLY A 71 8.49 12.61 26.98
C GLY A 71 9.83 13.34 27.10
N GLU A 72 10.76 12.80 27.88
CA GLU A 72 12.19 13.01 27.69
C GLU A 72 12.71 11.87 26.82
N PHE A 73 13.27 12.17 25.64
CA PHE A 73 13.91 11.15 24.81
C PHE A 73 15.29 10.81 25.40
N GLU A 74 15.31 9.91 26.38
CA GLU A 74 16.55 9.35 26.91
C GLU A 74 16.85 7.97 26.31
N SER A 75 18.06 7.87 25.75
CA SER A 75 18.60 6.72 25.04
C SER A 75 18.92 5.57 25.99
N ASP A 76 18.72 4.36 25.46
CA ASP A 76 19.23 3.06 25.92
C ASP A 76 18.86 2.58 27.34
N SER A 77 18.14 1.46 27.38
CA SER A 77 18.27 0.48 28.45
C SER A 77 18.12 -0.96 27.94
N VAL A 78 18.93 -1.83 28.55
CA VAL A 78 19.19 -3.24 28.28
C VAL A 78 18.39 -4.10 29.27
N GLU A 79 18.02 -5.35 28.91
CA GLU A 79 18.16 -6.61 29.72
C GLU A 79 17.41 -7.82 29.07
N ILE A 80 18.06 -8.95 28.76
CA ILE A 80 18.42 -10.21 29.50
C ILE A 80 17.30 -11.31 29.54
N GLU A 81 17.74 -12.55 29.31
CA GLU A 81 17.10 -13.79 28.83
C GLU A 81 16.63 -14.77 29.94
N VAL A 82 15.62 -15.62 29.69
CA VAL A 82 15.55 -17.00 30.24
C VAL A 82 14.94 -18.00 29.23
N VAL A 83 15.63 -19.13 29.04
CA VAL A 83 15.31 -20.27 28.17
C VAL A 83 14.52 -21.36 28.91
N GLY A 84 13.50 -21.93 28.28
CA GLY A 84 12.87 -23.20 28.66
C GLY A 84 12.51 -24.04 27.43
N LYS A 85 12.87 -25.33 27.43
CA LYS A 85 12.76 -26.26 26.29
C LYS A 85 11.99 -27.52 26.71
N ALA A 86 11.00 -27.98 25.93
CA ALA A 86 10.54 -29.39 25.91
C ALA A 86 9.67 -29.70 24.67
N PRO A 87 9.56 -30.98 24.22
CA PRO A 87 9.49 -31.31 22.79
C PRO A 87 8.13 -31.81 22.24
N SER A 88 8.01 -31.62 20.91
CA SER A 88 7.37 -32.43 19.85
C SER A 88 6.30 -33.47 20.19
N LYS A 89 5.13 -33.35 19.52
CA LYS A 89 4.46 -34.50 18.88
C LYS A 89 4.01 -34.13 17.47
N LYS A 90 4.78 -34.56 16.45
CA LYS A 90 4.35 -34.56 15.04
C LYS A 90 3.33 -35.67 14.83
N LYS A 91 2.07 -35.33 14.55
CA LYS A 91 1.17 -36.19 13.78
C LYS A 91 1.41 -35.90 12.30
N LEU A 92 2.01 -36.85 11.61
CA LEU A 92 2.20 -36.85 10.17
C LEU A 92 0.81 -36.84 9.52
N SER A 93 0.42 -35.72 8.93
CA SER A 93 -0.78 -35.65 8.08
C SER A 93 -0.34 -35.38 6.65
N ARG A 94 -0.87 -36.23 5.76
CA ARG A 94 -0.89 -36.24 4.29
C ARG A 94 -0.25 -35.01 3.63
N LEU A 95 0.68 -35.28 2.70
CA LEU A 95 1.40 -34.33 1.83
C LEU A 95 0.61 -33.02 1.63
N LYS A 96 0.81 -32.08 2.56
CA LYS A 96 0.23 -30.74 2.44
C LYS A 96 1.08 -30.04 1.40
N SER A 97 0.42 -29.46 0.39
CA SER A 97 1.12 -28.52 -0.47
C SER A 97 1.87 -27.50 0.41
N PRO A 98 3.08 -27.07 0.03
CA PRO A 98 3.84 -26.11 0.84
C PRO A 98 3.24 -24.70 0.77
N PHE A 99 2.31 -24.45 -0.16
CA PHE A 99 1.78 -23.14 -0.49
C PHE A 99 0.86 -22.49 0.57
N PRO A 100 -0.09 -23.18 1.24
CA PRO A 100 -0.92 -22.52 2.25
C PRO A 100 -0.11 -22.05 3.47
N TYR A 101 -0.48 -20.88 4.00
CA TYR A 101 0.01 -20.41 5.30
C TYR A 101 -0.57 -21.25 6.46
N ASP A 102 0.01 -21.13 7.65
CA ASP A 102 -0.41 -21.94 8.81
C ASP A 102 -1.78 -21.49 9.34
N LYS A 103 -2.85 -22.15 8.89
CA LYS A 103 -4.23 -21.89 9.32
C LYS A 103 -4.50 -22.04 10.83
N LYS A 104 -3.56 -22.63 11.59
CA LYS A 104 -3.66 -22.66 13.05
C LYS A 104 -3.27 -21.33 13.69
N LEU A 105 -2.39 -20.58 13.05
CA LEU A 105 -1.95 -19.25 13.48
C LEU A 105 -2.92 -18.18 13.00
N ILE A 106 -3.42 -18.34 11.77
CA ILE A 106 -4.36 -17.42 11.13
C ILE A 106 -5.60 -18.24 10.78
N PRO A 107 -6.59 -18.32 11.68
CA PRO A 107 -7.85 -18.99 11.37
C PRO A 107 -8.58 -18.23 10.25
N ASP A 108 -9.30 -18.96 9.41
CA ASP A 108 -10.20 -18.32 8.45
C ASP A 108 -11.31 -17.61 9.26
N GLU A 109 -11.36 -16.29 9.17
CA GLU A 109 -12.42 -15.51 9.83
C GLU A 109 -13.73 -15.72 9.07
N ASN A 110 -14.71 -16.30 9.74
CA ASN A 110 -16.06 -16.46 9.21
C ASN A 110 -16.95 -15.32 9.74
N GLU A 111 -16.65 -14.09 9.34
CA GLU A 111 -17.53 -12.95 9.63
C GLU A 111 -18.66 -12.91 8.60
N PHE A 112 -19.81 -13.51 8.94
CA PHE A 112 -20.99 -13.55 8.05
C PHE A 112 -21.84 -12.26 8.09
N TYR A 113 -21.25 -11.10 8.43
CA TYR A 113 -22.00 -9.85 8.60
C TYR A 113 -21.97 -9.00 7.33
N ASN A 114 -23.10 -9.00 6.61
CA ASN A 114 -23.32 -8.11 5.47
C ASN A 114 -24.07 -6.82 5.85
N ALA A 115 -24.05 -6.44 7.13
CA ALA A 115 -24.80 -5.28 7.64
C ALA A 115 -23.86 -4.27 8.28
N GLU A 116 -24.01 -3.00 7.90
CA GLU A 116 -23.32 -1.89 8.55
C GLU A 116 -23.62 -1.85 10.04
N PHE A 117 -22.63 -1.51 10.86
CA PHE A 117 -22.81 -1.33 12.29
C PHE A 117 -23.62 -0.06 12.56
N VAL A 118 -24.76 -0.22 13.24
CA VAL A 118 -25.61 0.88 13.69
C VAL A 118 -25.72 0.79 15.20
N ARG A 119 -25.26 1.84 15.91
CA ARG A 119 -25.27 1.89 17.38
C ARG A 119 -26.65 1.61 17.97
N GLN A 120 -27.72 2.11 17.35
CA GLN A 120 -29.10 1.88 17.78
C GLN A 120 -29.54 0.41 17.71
N ARG A 121 -28.84 -0.40 16.91
CA ARG A 121 -29.13 -1.81 16.66
C ARG A 121 -28.07 -2.73 17.25
N GLU A 122 -27.26 -2.25 18.21
CA GLU A 122 -26.15 -3.01 18.82
C GLU A 122 -26.56 -4.43 19.25
N ALA A 123 -27.77 -4.58 19.81
CA ALA A 123 -28.31 -5.86 20.26
C ALA A 123 -28.55 -6.90 19.15
N MET A 124 -28.54 -6.49 17.86
CA MET A 124 -28.72 -7.39 16.72
C MET A 124 -27.39 -7.97 16.21
N TYR A 125 -26.24 -7.46 16.64
CA TYR A 125 -24.93 -7.94 16.24
C TYR A 125 -24.42 -8.98 17.25
N LEU A 126 -23.76 -10.06 16.79
CA LEU A 126 -23.12 -11.01 17.72
C LEU A 126 -21.75 -10.44 18.11
N ILE A 127 -21.77 -9.61 19.14
CA ILE A 127 -20.57 -9.03 19.75
C ILE A 127 -20.08 -10.00 20.82
N GLY A 128 -19.00 -10.73 20.53
CA GLY A 128 -18.38 -11.65 21.50
C GLY A 128 -17.71 -10.90 22.65
N ASN A 129 -16.76 -10.02 22.30
CA ASN A 129 -16.13 -9.08 23.22
C ASN A 129 -16.24 -7.67 22.62
N LYS A 130 -16.72 -6.71 23.42
CA LYS A 130 -16.88 -5.31 23.02
C LYS A 130 -15.54 -4.65 22.70
N ASP A 131 -14.48 -5.01 23.42
CA ASP A 131 -13.16 -4.36 23.30
C ASP A 131 -12.42 -4.77 22.03
N THR A 132 -12.69 -5.97 21.53
CA THR A 132 -12.07 -6.53 20.31
C THR A 132 -13.01 -6.56 19.12
N PHE A 133 -14.23 -6.03 19.25
CA PHE A 133 -15.24 -6.07 18.19
C PHE A 133 -14.79 -5.28 16.95
N PHE A 134 -14.24 -4.09 17.16
CA PHE A 134 -13.64 -3.31 16.08
C PHE A 134 -12.15 -3.65 15.96
N SER A 135 -11.72 -3.94 14.72
CA SER A 135 -10.30 -4.08 14.43
C SER A 135 -9.56 -2.78 14.72
N GLN A 136 -8.26 -2.87 15.00
CA GLN A 136 -7.45 -1.68 15.23
C GLN A 136 -7.47 -0.72 14.05
N ALA A 137 -7.38 -1.23 12.83
CA ALA A 137 -7.47 -0.41 11.62
C ALA A 137 -8.81 0.34 11.55
N ALA A 138 -9.91 -0.30 11.92
CA ALA A 138 -11.23 0.34 11.97
C ALA A 138 -11.29 1.40 13.07
N ARG A 139 -10.75 1.13 14.27
CA ARG A 139 -10.68 2.10 15.38
C ARG A 139 -9.87 3.33 15.00
N SER A 140 -8.63 3.14 14.54
CA SER A 140 -7.79 4.24 14.07
C SER A 140 -8.44 5.03 12.93
N ARG A 141 -9.18 4.37 12.03
CA ARG A 141 -9.95 5.06 10.98
C ARG A 141 -11.10 5.89 11.56
N MET A 142 -11.85 5.38 12.52
CA MET A 142 -12.92 6.13 13.20
C MET A 142 -12.35 7.35 13.91
N THR A 143 -11.28 7.19 14.68
CA THR A 143 -10.59 8.30 15.36
C THR A 143 -10.05 9.33 14.36
N TRP A 144 -9.50 8.87 13.23
CA TRP A 144 -9.01 9.76 12.17
C TRP A 144 -10.13 10.61 11.55
N GLU A 145 -11.31 10.03 11.32
CA GLU A 145 -12.48 10.77 10.82
C GLU A 145 -12.92 11.87 11.79
N VAL A 146 -12.88 11.60 13.10
CA VAL A 146 -13.18 12.63 14.12
C VAL A 146 -12.13 13.74 14.10
N LEU A 147 -10.83 13.38 14.09
CA LEU A 147 -9.72 14.34 14.03
C LEU A 147 -9.77 15.25 12.79
N THR A 148 -10.26 14.73 11.67
CA THR A 148 -10.36 15.49 10.41
C THR A 148 -11.54 16.47 10.42
N ARG A 149 -12.59 16.20 11.22
CA ARG A 149 -13.80 17.03 11.30
C ARG A 149 -13.80 18.01 12.45
N ALA A 150 -13.05 17.72 13.53
CA ALA A 150 -12.97 18.55 14.71
C ALA A 150 -12.46 19.97 14.41
N LYS A 151 -13.04 20.95 15.10
CA LYS A 151 -12.68 22.38 15.00
C LYS A 151 -11.51 22.69 15.93
N TYR A 152 -10.64 23.63 15.55
CA TYR A 152 -9.57 24.12 16.42
C TYR A 152 -9.60 25.63 16.67
N ASP A 153 -10.57 26.33 16.08
CA ASP A 153 -10.82 27.75 16.32
C ASP A 153 -12.33 28.01 16.27
N GLU A 154 -12.75 29.16 16.80
CA GLU A 154 -14.16 29.59 16.81
C GLU A 154 -14.70 29.87 15.40
N ALA A 155 -13.80 30.16 14.45
CA ALA A 155 -14.13 30.37 13.05
C ALA A 155 -14.61 29.06 12.39
N GLU A 156 -15.76 29.12 11.73
CA GLU A 156 -16.45 27.94 11.18
C GLU A 156 -15.62 27.12 10.16
N HIS A 157 -14.62 27.76 9.53
CA HIS A 157 -13.77 27.17 8.47
C HIS A 157 -12.44 26.57 8.96
N GLN A 158 -12.08 26.75 10.23
CA GLN A 158 -10.80 26.27 10.79
C GLN A 158 -10.99 24.89 11.44
N ARG A 159 -10.90 23.84 10.63
CA ARG A 159 -11.13 22.44 11.04
C ARG A 159 -10.02 21.51 10.57
N GLY A 160 -9.91 20.37 11.25
CA GLY A 160 -9.14 19.23 10.81
C GLY A 160 -7.66 19.24 11.21
N VAL A 161 -7.19 18.06 11.61
CA VAL A 161 -5.80 17.80 11.99
C VAL A 161 -4.80 18.13 10.88
N HIS A 162 -5.18 17.98 9.60
CA HIS A 162 -4.31 18.31 8.47
C HIS A 162 -3.86 19.77 8.45
N ASN A 163 -4.75 20.69 8.78
CA ASN A 163 -4.42 22.12 8.85
C ASN A 163 -3.49 22.39 10.04
N LEU A 164 -3.75 21.80 11.19
CA LEU A 164 -2.88 21.92 12.38
C LEU A 164 -1.48 21.36 12.13
N LEU A 165 -1.35 20.27 11.37
CA LEU A 165 -0.06 19.74 10.92
C LEU A 165 0.63 20.71 9.95
N SER A 166 -0.12 21.28 9.00
CA SER A 166 0.44 22.24 8.02
C SER A 166 0.89 23.56 8.65
N LEU A 167 0.24 23.97 9.75
CA LEU A 167 0.57 25.15 10.55
C LEU A 167 1.72 24.88 11.53
N GLY A 168 2.14 23.63 11.71
CA GLY A 168 3.16 23.25 12.69
C GLY A 168 2.69 23.34 14.13
N VAL A 169 1.38 23.25 14.38
CA VAL A 169 0.81 23.16 15.74
C VAL A 169 1.04 21.76 16.32
N TYR A 170 0.86 20.74 15.47
CA TYR A 170 1.31 19.37 15.70
C TYR A 170 2.44 19.05 14.73
N SER A 171 3.44 18.30 15.20
CA SER A 171 4.56 17.78 14.40
C SER A 171 4.14 16.53 13.62
N ALA A 172 3.38 15.62 14.27
CA ALA A 172 2.95 14.37 13.65
C ALA A 172 1.61 13.88 14.22
N ALA A 173 0.87 13.14 13.39
CA ALA A 173 -0.32 12.40 13.79
C ALA A 173 -0.27 11.02 13.11
N TYR A 174 -0.25 9.93 13.89
CA TYR A 174 -0.14 8.58 13.33
C TYR A 174 -0.73 7.50 14.26
N PRO A 175 -1.27 6.40 13.70
CA PRO A 175 -1.67 5.24 14.49
C PRO A 175 -0.45 4.44 14.97
N LEU A 176 -0.57 3.78 16.12
CA LEU A 176 0.47 2.90 16.64
C LEU A 176 0.40 1.49 16.05
N HIS A 177 1.55 0.82 15.99
CA HIS A 177 1.64 -0.60 15.64
C HIS A 177 1.68 -1.46 16.90
N ASP A 178 1.20 -2.71 16.83
CA ASP A 178 1.16 -3.71 17.92
C ASP A 178 2.49 -4.05 18.63
N GLY A 179 3.60 -3.42 18.23
CA GLY A 179 4.92 -3.65 18.80
C GLY A 179 5.98 -4.07 17.78
N PRO A 180 7.14 -4.58 18.25
CA PRO A 180 8.28 -4.89 17.40
C PRO A 180 8.05 -6.13 16.53
N PHE A 181 8.51 -6.07 15.28
CA PHE A 181 8.31 -7.14 14.29
C PHE A 181 9.44 -8.18 14.24
N GLY A 182 10.64 -7.88 14.78
CA GLY A 182 11.88 -8.59 14.44
C GLY A 182 12.83 -8.99 15.58
N LYS A 183 12.52 -8.70 16.85
CA LYS A 183 13.39 -9.08 17.97
C LYS A 183 12.95 -10.44 18.56
N GLY A 184 13.87 -11.39 18.69
CA GLY A 184 13.63 -12.69 19.35
C GLY A 184 13.09 -13.82 18.45
N ARG A 185 13.07 -15.04 19.00
CA ARG A 185 12.49 -16.22 18.33
C ARG A 185 10.96 -16.13 18.37
N PHE A 186 10.30 -16.38 17.24
CA PHE A 186 8.83 -16.38 17.18
C PHE A 186 8.26 -17.53 18.01
N ASN A 187 7.56 -17.22 19.11
CA ASN A 187 6.86 -18.21 19.93
C ASN A 187 5.37 -18.25 19.58
N LYS A 188 4.95 -19.34 18.92
CA LYS A 188 3.56 -19.56 18.45
C LYS A 188 2.49 -19.50 19.56
N ALA A 189 2.85 -19.76 20.82
CA ALA A 189 1.91 -19.81 21.94
C ALA A 189 1.69 -18.46 22.63
N THR A 190 2.64 -17.54 22.50
CA THR A 190 2.64 -16.24 23.21
C THR A 190 2.35 -15.09 22.24
N GLU A 191 2.75 -15.23 20.98
CA GLU A 191 2.72 -14.14 19.99
C GLU A 191 1.48 -14.15 19.08
N THR A 192 0.48 -14.99 19.38
CA THR A 192 -0.78 -15.04 18.62
C THR A 192 -1.56 -13.73 18.68
N TYR A 193 -1.33 -12.92 19.73
CA TYR A 193 -1.99 -11.64 19.94
C TYR A 193 -1.36 -10.46 19.16
N ALA A 194 -0.11 -10.60 18.67
CA ALA A 194 0.59 -9.54 17.96
C ALA A 194 0.49 -9.73 16.44
N GLU A 195 -0.52 -9.11 15.81
CA GLU A 195 -0.85 -9.32 14.39
C GLU A 195 0.32 -8.99 13.47
N ARG A 196 1.04 -7.90 13.76
CA ARG A 196 2.24 -7.48 13.01
C ARG A 196 3.30 -8.58 12.94
N ARG A 197 3.52 -9.27 14.07
CA ARG A 197 4.58 -10.28 14.20
C ARG A 197 4.18 -11.57 13.50
N VAL A 198 2.90 -11.94 13.57
CA VAL A 198 2.32 -13.05 12.79
C VAL A 198 2.42 -12.77 11.29
N LEU A 199 2.04 -11.57 10.84
CA LEU A 199 2.17 -11.13 9.45
C LEU A 199 3.62 -11.20 8.97
N TYR A 200 4.57 -10.74 9.78
CA TYR A 200 6.00 -10.82 9.43
C TYR A 200 6.48 -12.28 9.34
N ALA A 201 6.06 -13.16 10.24
CA ALA A 201 6.48 -14.56 10.26
C ALA A 201 5.94 -15.36 9.07
N GLU A 202 4.67 -15.17 8.69
CA GLU A 202 4.00 -15.97 7.67
C GLU A 202 4.04 -15.35 6.27
N TRP A 203 4.13 -14.02 6.15
CA TRP A 203 4.01 -13.32 4.87
C TRP A 203 5.14 -12.33 4.58
N GLY A 204 5.46 -11.41 5.49
CA GLY A 204 6.41 -10.31 5.27
C GLY A 204 7.90 -10.68 5.14
N ARG A 205 8.24 -11.98 5.11
CA ARG A 205 9.61 -12.48 4.92
C ARG A 205 9.82 -12.92 3.48
N VAL A 206 10.96 -12.55 2.90
CA VAL A 206 11.37 -13.01 1.55
C VAL A 206 11.34 -14.53 1.43
N ARG A 207 11.68 -15.26 2.49
CA ARG A 207 11.62 -16.74 2.53
C ARG A 207 10.19 -17.31 2.35
N CYS A 208 9.15 -16.52 2.60
CA CYS A 208 7.75 -16.93 2.48
C CYS A 208 7.16 -16.64 1.08
N TRP A 209 7.97 -16.30 0.06
CA TRP A 209 7.51 -15.96 -1.29
C TRP A 209 6.62 -17.01 -1.97
N TYR A 210 6.78 -18.30 -1.62
CA TYR A 210 5.98 -19.39 -2.16
C TYR A 210 4.63 -19.55 -1.46
N LYS A 211 4.40 -18.87 -0.33
CA LYS A 211 3.16 -19.02 0.43
C LYS A 211 2.03 -18.18 -0.17
N GLU A 212 0.81 -18.66 0.02
CA GLU A 212 -0.40 -17.89 -0.24
C GLU A 212 -0.46 -16.67 0.70
N GLN A 213 -1.03 -15.58 0.19
CA GLN A 213 -1.14 -14.33 0.93
C GLN A 213 -2.33 -14.39 1.90
N PRO A 214 -2.15 -14.13 3.21
CA PRO A 214 -3.25 -14.09 4.17
C PRO A 214 -4.01 -12.76 4.05
N LEU A 215 -4.83 -12.62 3.00
CA LEU A 215 -5.52 -11.37 2.65
C LEU A 215 -6.41 -10.82 3.77
N VAL A 216 -7.11 -11.69 4.49
CA VAL A 216 -7.99 -11.31 5.61
C VAL A 216 -7.20 -10.63 6.73
N LEU A 217 -6.07 -11.21 7.14
CA LEU A 217 -5.23 -10.61 8.18
C LEU A 217 -4.56 -9.32 7.71
N ILE A 218 -4.12 -9.25 6.45
CA ILE A 218 -3.57 -8.02 5.86
C ILE A 218 -4.62 -6.91 5.89
N ARG A 219 -5.87 -7.23 5.53
CA ARG A 219 -7.00 -6.30 5.60
C ARG A 219 -7.29 -5.87 7.05
N ARG A 220 -7.35 -6.81 7.99
CA ARG A 220 -7.65 -6.52 9.40
C ARG A 220 -6.64 -5.55 10.02
N TYR A 221 -5.37 -5.70 9.67
CA TYR A 221 -4.26 -4.91 10.20
C TYR A 221 -4.02 -3.59 9.46
N PHE A 222 -4.05 -3.58 8.12
CA PHE A 222 -3.73 -2.38 7.31
C PHE A 222 -4.95 -1.68 6.71
N GLY A 223 -6.14 -2.25 6.83
CA GLY A 223 -7.36 -1.78 6.20
C GLY A 223 -7.57 -2.28 4.77
N GLU A 224 -8.73 -1.96 4.21
CA GLU A 224 -9.23 -2.54 2.96
C GLU A 224 -8.47 -2.06 1.73
N LYS A 225 -7.98 -0.81 1.74
CA LYS A 225 -7.20 -0.24 0.62
C LYS A 225 -5.91 -1.03 0.38
N VAL A 226 -5.18 -1.32 1.45
CA VAL A 226 -3.94 -2.11 1.39
C VAL A 226 -4.24 -3.57 1.12
N GLY A 227 -5.30 -4.12 1.74
CA GLY A 227 -5.79 -5.48 1.45
C GLY A 227 -6.10 -5.67 -0.05
N LEU A 228 -6.83 -4.74 -0.66
CA LEU A 228 -7.21 -4.81 -2.09
C LEU A 228 -5.99 -4.71 -3.01
N TYR A 229 -5.01 -3.88 -2.65
CA TYR A 229 -3.75 -3.79 -3.38
C TYR A 229 -3.01 -5.13 -3.42
N PHE A 230 -2.87 -5.81 -2.27
CA PHE A 230 -2.21 -7.11 -2.22
C PHE A 230 -3.04 -8.22 -2.87
N ALA A 231 -4.36 -8.17 -2.76
CA ALA A 231 -5.26 -9.05 -3.51
C ALA A 231 -5.05 -8.90 -5.03
N TRP A 232 -4.94 -7.66 -5.53
CA TRP A 232 -4.67 -7.38 -6.94
C TRP A 232 -3.31 -7.89 -7.40
N ILE A 233 -2.25 -7.61 -6.64
CA ILE A 233 -0.89 -8.09 -6.99
C ILE A 233 -0.83 -9.62 -6.95
N GLY A 234 -1.44 -10.25 -5.95
CA GLY A 234 -1.52 -11.71 -5.86
C GLY A 234 -2.24 -12.31 -7.06
N PHE A 235 -3.40 -11.77 -7.43
CA PHE A 235 -4.17 -12.19 -8.60
C PHE A 235 -3.40 -11.97 -9.92
N TYR A 236 -2.74 -10.82 -10.07
CA TYR A 236 -1.91 -10.53 -11.24
C TYR A 236 -0.76 -11.51 -11.38
N THR A 237 -0.04 -11.78 -10.29
CA THR A 237 1.10 -12.71 -10.28
C THR A 237 0.67 -14.13 -10.61
N THR A 238 -0.48 -14.60 -10.11
CA THR A 238 -0.99 -15.94 -10.43
C THR A 238 -1.45 -16.03 -11.88
N MET A 239 -2.14 -15.02 -12.40
CA MET A 239 -2.57 -14.97 -13.81
C MET A 239 -1.40 -14.86 -14.80
N LEU A 240 -0.26 -14.29 -14.39
CA LEU A 240 0.97 -14.22 -15.17
C LEU A 240 1.70 -15.57 -15.32
N ILE A 241 1.38 -16.57 -14.49
CA ILE A 241 2.01 -17.90 -14.59
C ILE A 241 1.79 -18.49 -16.00
N LEU A 242 0.58 -18.37 -16.54
CA LEU A 242 0.24 -18.90 -17.87
C LEU A 242 1.02 -18.17 -18.99
N PRO A 243 0.98 -16.82 -19.10
CA PRO A 243 1.85 -16.08 -20.03
C PRO A 243 3.34 -16.36 -19.86
N ALA A 244 3.82 -16.54 -18.63
CA ALA A 244 5.23 -16.84 -18.39
C ALA A 244 5.61 -18.18 -19.03
N PHE A 245 4.78 -19.23 -18.88
CA PHE A 245 5.02 -20.50 -19.56
C PHE A 245 5.00 -20.35 -21.08
N VAL A 246 3.96 -19.73 -21.65
CA VAL A 246 3.87 -19.52 -23.11
C VAL A 246 5.05 -18.69 -23.62
N GLY A 247 5.46 -17.66 -22.89
CA GLY A 247 6.61 -16.80 -23.21
C GLY A 247 7.95 -17.54 -23.16
N ILE A 248 8.14 -18.46 -22.21
CA ILE A 248 9.32 -19.33 -22.17
C ILE A 248 9.34 -20.25 -23.39
N PHE A 249 8.21 -20.88 -23.75
CA PHE A 249 8.13 -21.73 -24.94
C PHE A 249 8.40 -20.97 -26.24
N THR A 250 7.85 -19.76 -26.40
CA THR A 250 8.09 -18.93 -27.58
C THR A 250 9.54 -18.44 -27.64
N SER A 251 10.16 -18.16 -26.49
CA SER A 251 11.59 -17.82 -26.40
C SER A 251 12.49 -19.01 -26.77
N LEU A 252 12.16 -20.21 -26.31
CA LEU A 252 12.88 -21.44 -26.68
C LEU A 252 12.73 -21.74 -28.18
N TYR A 253 11.56 -21.50 -28.76
CA TYR A 253 11.35 -21.57 -30.21
C TYR A 253 12.23 -20.55 -30.96
N GLY A 254 12.30 -19.30 -30.50
CA GLY A 254 13.17 -18.27 -31.08
C GLY A 254 14.67 -18.64 -31.02
N LEU A 255 15.12 -19.23 -29.91
CA LEU A 255 16.48 -19.75 -29.77
C LEU A 255 16.77 -20.90 -30.74
N ALA A 256 15.85 -21.86 -30.88
CA ALA A 256 15.98 -22.94 -31.86
C ALA A 256 15.96 -22.40 -33.29
N TYR A 257 15.11 -21.41 -33.57
CA TYR A 257 14.99 -20.76 -34.86
C TYR A 257 16.31 -20.07 -35.25
N MET A 258 16.95 -19.34 -34.33
CA MET A 258 18.25 -18.69 -34.54
C MET A 258 19.34 -19.67 -35.02
N LEU A 259 19.37 -20.91 -34.51
CA LEU A 259 20.34 -21.94 -34.92
C LEU A 259 20.12 -22.42 -36.37
N THR A 260 18.91 -22.29 -36.88
CA THR A 260 18.52 -22.75 -38.23
C THR A 260 18.45 -21.64 -39.28
N ASN A 261 18.48 -20.37 -38.84
CA ASN A 261 18.12 -19.26 -39.71
C ASN A 261 19.27 -18.88 -40.67
N LYS A 262 18.97 -18.88 -41.98
CA LYS A 262 19.91 -18.56 -43.06
C LYS A 262 20.34 -17.07 -43.18
N PRO A 263 19.55 -16.04 -42.81
CA PRO A 263 19.96 -14.64 -42.96
C PRO A 263 21.03 -14.18 -41.97
N THR A 264 21.04 -14.71 -40.73
CA THR A 264 22.17 -14.54 -39.79
C THR A 264 23.43 -15.26 -40.30
N ALA A 265 23.28 -16.45 -40.90
CA ALA A 265 24.39 -17.12 -41.58
C ALA A 265 24.91 -16.33 -42.81
N ALA A 266 24.05 -15.58 -43.50
CA ALA A 266 24.44 -14.69 -44.60
C ALA A 266 25.18 -13.43 -44.13
N LEU A 267 24.86 -12.88 -42.95
CA LEU A 267 25.67 -11.83 -42.31
C LEU A 267 27.09 -12.32 -41.94
N ASN A 268 27.25 -13.62 -41.68
CA ASN A 268 28.57 -14.23 -41.44
C ASN A 268 29.42 -14.39 -42.70
N GLY A 269 28.84 -14.33 -43.90
CA GLY A 269 29.52 -14.68 -45.15
C GLY A 269 29.49 -13.58 -46.19
N ALA A 270 30.67 -13.01 -46.49
CA ALA A 270 31.03 -12.17 -47.66
C ALA A 270 30.23 -10.88 -47.94
N PHE A 271 28.91 -10.86 -47.74
CA PHE A 271 28.01 -9.77 -48.10
C PHE A 271 28.19 -8.53 -47.22
N LEU A 272 28.38 -8.73 -45.91
CA LEU A 272 28.71 -7.65 -44.98
C LEU A 272 30.13 -7.09 -45.19
N MET A 273 31.08 -7.91 -45.67
CA MET A 273 32.40 -7.42 -46.10
C MET A 273 32.29 -6.54 -47.35
N GLN A 274 31.42 -6.89 -48.30
CA GLN A 274 31.20 -6.10 -49.51
C GLN A 274 30.47 -4.78 -49.22
N TYR A 275 29.52 -4.77 -48.27
CA TYR A 275 28.82 -3.56 -47.85
C TYR A 275 29.69 -2.64 -46.95
N ALA A 276 30.51 -3.21 -46.06
CA ALA A 276 31.51 -2.47 -45.28
C ALA A 276 32.66 -1.91 -46.15
N ALA A 277 32.92 -2.51 -47.32
CA ALA A 277 33.90 -1.99 -48.29
C ALA A 277 33.37 -0.80 -49.12
N TYR A 278 32.05 -0.66 -49.29
CA TYR A 278 31.44 0.42 -50.08
C TYR A 278 31.33 1.76 -49.33
N ARG A 279 31.35 1.73 -47.99
CA ARG A 279 31.30 2.92 -47.12
C ARG A 279 32.67 3.11 -46.49
N ALA A 280 33.37 4.19 -46.86
CA ALA A 280 34.76 4.52 -46.52
C ALA A 280 35.08 4.50 -45.00
N CYS A 281 35.22 3.32 -44.40
CA CYS A 281 35.72 3.10 -43.05
C CYS A 281 36.75 1.96 -43.08
N TYR A 282 37.88 2.25 -43.75
CA TYR A 282 39.17 1.63 -43.46
C TYR A 282 39.47 2.00 -42.00
N GLU A 283 39.27 1.13 -41.02
CA GLU A 283 40.42 0.46 -40.41
C GLU A 283 40.06 -0.82 -39.64
N ARG A 284 38.77 -1.13 -39.37
CA ARG A 284 38.39 -2.32 -38.57
C ARG A 284 37.10 -3.02 -39.02
N PRO A 285 37.11 -3.70 -40.18
CA PRO A 285 35.92 -4.39 -40.72
C PRO A 285 35.37 -5.49 -39.78
N LYS A 286 36.24 -6.16 -39.01
CA LYS A 286 35.83 -7.20 -38.05
C LYS A 286 34.97 -6.66 -36.90
N ILE A 287 35.25 -5.44 -36.44
CA ILE A 287 34.50 -4.81 -35.34
C ILE A 287 33.12 -4.39 -35.83
N ILE A 288 33.04 -3.81 -37.03
CA ILE A 288 31.77 -3.39 -37.64
C ILE A 288 30.86 -4.61 -37.84
N VAL A 289 31.37 -5.69 -38.42
CA VAL A 289 30.60 -6.93 -38.59
C VAL A 289 30.14 -7.50 -37.25
N ALA A 290 31.02 -7.56 -36.24
CA ALA A 290 30.63 -8.02 -34.90
C ALA A 290 29.56 -7.12 -34.24
N LEU A 291 29.61 -5.81 -34.48
CA LEU A 291 28.66 -4.82 -33.94
C LEU A 291 27.25 -4.98 -34.52
N TYR A 292 27.10 -5.42 -35.76
CA TYR A 292 25.78 -5.67 -36.38
C TYR A 292 25.33 -7.12 -36.23
N PHE A 293 26.27 -8.06 -36.19
CA PHE A 293 25.98 -9.49 -36.09
C PHE A 293 25.35 -9.87 -34.75
N ALA A 294 25.94 -9.49 -33.61
CA ALA A 294 25.40 -9.85 -32.30
C ALA A 294 23.99 -9.29 -32.05
N PRO A 295 23.67 -8.01 -32.36
CA PRO A 295 22.29 -7.52 -32.27
C PRO A 295 21.33 -8.21 -33.24
N SER A 296 21.74 -8.54 -34.46
CA SER A 296 20.87 -9.25 -35.42
C SER A 296 20.47 -10.64 -34.94
N GLN A 297 21.37 -11.36 -34.25
CA GLN A 297 21.04 -12.63 -33.60
C GLN A 297 20.01 -12.45 -32.49
N ILE A 298 20.17 -11.40 -31.67
CA ILE A 298 19.22 -11.06 -30.61
C ILE A 298 17.85 -10.71 -31.20
N VAL A 299 17.80 -9.88 -32.25
CA VAL A 299 16.56 -9.54 -32.96
C VAL A 299 15.88 -10.78 -33.52
N SER A 300 16.62 -11.74 -34.07
CA SER A 300 16.04 -12.98 -34.60
C SER A 300 15.38 -13.89 -33.53
N ILE A 301 15.76 -13.76 -32.26
CA ILE A 301 15.07 -14.44 -31.15
C ILE A 301 13.70 -13.81 -30.91
N PHE A 302 13.55 -12.49 -31.10
CA PHE A 302 12.31 -11.75 -30.83
C PHE A 302 11.41 -11.58 -32.07
N ASP A 303 11.97 -11.59 -33.27
CA ASP A 303 11.27 -11.40 -34.53
C ASP A 303 11.15 -12.74 -35.29
N ASN A 304 10.22 -13.57 -34.82
CA ASN A 304 9.93 -14.87 -35.41
C ASN A 304 8.41 -15.11 -35.46
N SER A 305 7.98 -16.10 -36.23
CA SER A 305 6.55 -16.43 -36.36
C SER A 305 5.86 -16.78 -35.03
N GLY A 306 6.61 -17.26 -34.03
CA GLY A 306 6.12 -17.57 -32.69
C GLY A 306 5.77 -16.31 -31.87
N THR A 307 6.45 -15.18 -32.07
CA THR A 307 6.11 -13.94 -31.36
C THR A 307 4.84 -13.28 -31.90
N VAL A 308 4.50 -13.52 -33.17
CA VAL A 308 3.18 -13.18 -33.75
C VAL A 308 2.07 -13.96 -33.05
N GLY A 309 2.26 -15.27 -32.81
CA GLY A 309 1.30 -16.07 -32.04
C GLY A 309 1.18 -15.60 -30.59
N PHE A 310 2.32 -15.26 -29.96
CA PHE A 310 2.36 -14.73 -28.60
C PHE A 310 1.63 -13.40 -28.45
N SER A 311 1.73 -12.49 -29.43
CA SER A 311 1.06 -11.18 -29.36
C SER A 311 -0.46 -11.31 -29.36
N VAL A 312 -1.01 -12.19 -30.22
CA VAL A 312 -2.44 -12.52 -30.22
C VAL A 312 -2.87 -13.12 -28.88
N PHE A 313 -2.08 -14.06 -28.36
CA PHE A 313 -2.32 -14.65 -27.02
C PHE A 313 -2.32 -13.57 -25.93
N MET A 314 -1.36 -12.65 -25.91
CA MET A 314 -1.28 -11.59 -24.91
C MET A 314 -2.46 -10.62 -24.99
N SER A 315 -2.95 -10.31 -26.19
CA SER A 315 -4.16 -9.50 -26.35
C SER A 315 -5.39 -10.18 -25.78
N LEU A 316 -5.56 -11.49 -26.00
CA LEU A 316 -6.66 -12.27 -25.42
C LEU A 316 -6.50 -12.46 -23.91
N TRP A 317 -5.28 -12.70 -23.43
CA TRP A 317 -5.00 -12.82 -22.01
C TRP A 317 -5.31 -11.51 -21.28
N ALA A 318 -4.98 -10.35 -21.85
CA ALA A 318 -5.23 -9.05 -21.23
C ALA A 318 -6.74 -8.79 -21.03
N THR A 319 -7.59 -9.17 -21.99
CA THR A 319 -9.04 -9.03 -21.85
C THR A 319 -9.60 -10.00 -20.82
N ILE A 320 -9.18 -11.28 -20.86
CA ILE A 320 -9.58 -12.30 -19.87
C ILE A 320 -9.13 -11.89 -18.46
N PHE A 321 -7.92 -11.36 -18.32
CA PHE A 321 -7.37 -10.89 -17.05
C PHE A 321 -8.24 -9.81 -16.42
N ILE A 322 -8.63 -8.79 -17.18
CA ILE A 322 -9.48 -7.70 -16.68
C ILE A 322 -10.86 -8.24 -16.27
N GLU A 323 -11.47 -9.12 -17.07
CA GLU A 323 -12.79 -9.66 -16.76
C GLU A 323 -12.78 -10.57 -15.52
N PHE A 324 -11.74 -11.38 -15.34
CA PHE A 324 -11.59 -12.17 -14.11
C PHE A 324 -11.25 -11.30 -12.91
N TRP A 325 -10.46 -10.23 -13.07
CA TRP A 325 -10.24 -9.29 -11.99
C TRP A 325 -11.53 -8.61 -11.55
N LYS A 326 -12.39 -8.16 -12.47
CA LYS A 326 -13.71 -7.58 -12.13
C LYS A 326 -14.55 -8.55 -11.31
N ARG A 327 -14.56 -9.84 -11.68
CA ARG A 327 -15.28 -10.88 -10.92
C ARG A 327 -14.71 -11.07 -9.52
N GLN A 328 -13.38 -11.14 -9.39
CA GLN A 328 -12.71 -11.24 -8.09
C GLN A 328 -12.95 -9.99 -7.23
N GLN A 329 -12.90 -8.80 -7.81
CA GLN A 329 -13.19 -7.55 -7.13
C GLN A 329 -14.61 -7.54 -6.56
N VAL A 330 -15.61 -8.02 -7.30
CA VAL A 330 -17.00 -8.12 -6.80
C VAL A 330 -17.11 -9.12 -5.64
N VAL A 331 -16.45 -10.27 -5.73
CA VAL A 331 -16.40 -11.24 -4.63
C VAL A 331 -15.77 -10.62 -3.39
N LEU A 332 -14.61 -10.00 -3.52
CA LEU A 332 -13.93 -9.33 -2.40
C LEU A 332 -14.75 -8.17 -1.85
N ALA A 333 -15.41 -7.38 -2.71
CA ALA A 333 -16.27 -6.29 -2.26
C ALA A 333 -17.46 -6.80 -1.45
N TRP A 334 -18.01 -7.96 -1.81
CA TRP A 334 -19.07 -8.61 -1.05
C TRP A 334 -18.53 -9.22 0.26
N GLU A 335 -17.47 -10.02 0.20
CA GLU A 335 -16.83 -10.65 1.37
C GLU A 335 -16.33 -9.60 2.37
N TRP A 336 -15.94 -8.41 1.89
CA TRP A 336 -15.43 -7.33 2.72
C TRP A 336 -16.48 -6.28 3.09
N ASN A 337 -17.74 -6.51 2.76
CA ASN A 337 -18.84 -5.59 3.03
C ASN A 337 -18.56 -4.15 2.53
N LEU A 338 -17.99 -4.05 1.33
CA LEU A 338 -17.63 -2.79 0.66
C LEU A 338 -18.70 -2.31 -0.33
N SER A 339 -19.88 -2.95 -0.38
CA SER A 339 -20.93 -2.62 -1.34
C SER A 339 -21.50 -1.21 -1.19
N ASN A 340 -21.46 -0.65 0.02
CA ASN A 340 -21.98 0.69 0.33
C ASN A 340 -20.88 1.74 0.47
N VAL A 341 -19.65 1.46 0.01
CA VAL A 341 -18.57 2.47 0.06
C VAL A 341 -18.95 3.71 -0.73
N ASP A 342 -19.71 3.56 -1.82
CA ASP A 342 -20.10 4.66 -2.69
C ASP A 342 -20.89 5.74 -1.93
N THR A 343 -21.81 5.38 -1.02
CA THR A 343 -22.57 6.34 -0.20
C THR A 343 -21.70 7.05 0.84
N LEU A 344 -20.65 6.40 1.37
CA LEU A 344 -19.68 7.04 2.25
C LEU A 344 -18.76 8.00 1.48
N THR A 345 -18.44 7.70 0.21
CA THR A 345 -17.64 8.61 -0.64
C THR A 345 -18.40 9.85 -1.10
N GLU A 346 -19.72 9.89 -0.94
CA GLU A 346 -20.52 11.10 -1.18
C GLU A 346 -20.30 12.17 -0.10
N VAL A 347 -19.74 11.81 1.06
CA VAL A 347 -19.37 12.79 2.10
C VAL A 347 -18.22 13.64 1.57
N VAL A 348 -18.43 14.96 1.59
CA VAL A 348 -17.43 15.93 1.14
C VAL A 348 -16.16 15.78 1.99
N ASN A 349 -15.01 15.71 1.33
CA ASN A 349 -13.73 15.68 2.01
C ASN A 349 -13.60 16.92 2.94
N PRO A 350 -13.40 16.74 4.26
CA PRO A 350 -13.31 17.86 5.21
C PRO A 350 -12.22 18.89 4.84
N ASP A 351 -11.11 18.47 4.23
CA ASP A 351 -10.05 19.39 3.79
C ASP A 351 -10.51 20.33 2.66
N TYR A 352 -11.40 19.83 1.81
CA TYR A 352 -12.00 20.63 0.75
C TYR A 352 -13.07 21.57 1.31
N GLU A 353 -13.86 21.11 2.28
CA GLU A 353 -14.82 21.95 3.02
C GLU A 353 -14.12 23.11 3.75
N ALA A 354 -13.02 22.84 4.45
CA ALA A 354 -12.24 23.86 5.15
C ALA A 354 -11.68 24.96 4.22
N LYS A 355 -11.38 24.62 2.97
CA LYS A 355 -10.83 25.56 1.96
C LYS A 355 -11.90 26.23 1.10
N ALA A 356 -13.16 25.84 1.25
CA ALA A 356 -14.23 26.30 0.40
C ALA A 356 -14.63 27.75 0.72
N ARG A 357 -14.75 28.57 -0.31
CA ARG A 357 -15.17 29.98 -0.20
C ARG A 357 -16.65 30.20 -0.50
N VAL A 358 -17.26 29.27 -1.25
CA VAL A 358 -18.61 29.40 -1.78
C VAL A 358 -19.38 28.14 -1.42
N TYR A 359 -20.56 28.32 -0.84
CA TYR A 359 -21.49 27.25 -0.50
C TYR A 359 -22.74 27.38 -1.35
N LYS A 360 -23.29 26.25 -1.77
CA LYS A 360 -24.54 26.17 -2.53
C LYS A 360 -25.45 25.12 -1.89
N LEU A 361 -26.74 25.45 -1.78
CA LEU A 361 -27.72 24.49 -1.30
C LEU A 361 -27.87 23.36 -2.34
N ASN A 362 -27.61 22.13 -1.92
CA ASN A 362 -27.85 20.95 -2.73
C ASN A 362 -29.37 20.63 -2.70
N PRO A 363 -30.05 20.54 -3.85
CA PRO A 363 -31.50 20.34 -3.91
C PRO A 363 -31.96 18.95 -3.46
N VAL A 364 -31.06 17.97 -3.37
CA VAL A 364 -31.37 16.59 -2.95
C VAL A 364 -31.15 16.42 -1.46
N THR A 365 -29.98 16.81 -0.96
CA THR A 365 -29.62 16.64 0.46
C THR A 365 -30.18 17.76 1.34
N LEU A 366 -30.60 18.88 0.74
CA LEU A 366 -31.02 20.12 1.42
C LEU A 366 -29.96 20.67 2.38
N ARG A 367 -28.69 20.36 2.11
CA ARG A 367 -27.53 20.84 2.88
C ARG A 367 -26.76 21.86 2.07
N TYR A 368 -26.18 22.85 2.75
CA TYR A 368 -25.23 23.77 2.14
C TYR A 368 -23.90 23.04 1.97
N GLU A 369 -23.50 22.82 0.72
CA GLU A 369 -22.29 22.10 0.36
C GLU A 369 -21.29 23.04 -0.32
N PRO A 370 -19.98 22.83 -0.12
CA PRO A 370 -18.95 23.64 -0.75
C PRO A 370 -18.91 23.43 -2.27
N HIS A 371 -19.01 24.52 -3.03
CA HIS A 371 -19.16 24.50 -4.49
C HIS A 371 -18.09 25.33 -5.20
N VAL A 372 -17.26 24.70 -6.05
CA VAL A 372 -16.35 25.45 -6.94
C VAL A 372 -17.13 26.06 -8.10
N PRO A 373 -17.04 27.38 -8.34
CA PRO A 373 -17.60 28.01 -9.53
C PRO A 373 -17.11 27.35 -10.83
N PHE A 374 -17.99 27.28 -11.83
CA PHE A 374 -17.72 26.58 -13.09
C PHE A 374 -16.44 27.06 -13.79
N TRP A 375 -16.25 28.38 -13.90
CA TRP A 375 -15.09 28.96 -14.57
C TRP A 375 -13.77 28.71 -13.82
N GLU A 376 -13.79 28.66 -12.49
CA GLU A 376 -12.62 28.24 -11.72
C GLU A 376 -12.29 26.77 -11.95
N ARG A 377 -13.31 25.91 -12.00
CA ARG A 377 -13.12 24.48 -12.28
C ARG A 377 -12.49 24.27 -13.66
N ILE A 378 -12.99 24.97 -14.68
CA ILE A 378 -12.39 24.94 -16.02
C ILE A 378 -10.95 25.45 -15.98
N GLY A 379 -10.68 26.59 -15.33
CA GLY A 379 -9.33 27.13 -15.24
C GLY A 379 -8.35 26.14 -14.60
N ARG A 380 -8.74 25.48 -13.50
CA ARG A 380 -7.90 24.46 -12.83
C ARG A 380 -7.67 23.22 -13.72
N VAL A 381 -8.71 22.72 -14.38
CA VAL A 381 -8.59 21.57 -15.30
C VAL A 381 -7.74 21.93 -16.51
N ALA A 382 -7.91 23.11 -17.10
CA ALA A 382 -7.12 23.59 -18.22
C ALA A 382 -5.63 23.71 -17.84
N ALA A 383 -5.32 24.31 -16.69
CA ALA A 383 -3.95 24.41 -16.18
C ALA A 383 -3.29 23.03 -16.01
N ALA A 384 -4.00 22.06 -15.43
CA ALA A 384 -3.51 20.69 -15.29
C ALA A 384 -3.24 20.03 -16.64
N ASN A 385 -4.13 20.20 -17.62
CA ASN A 385 -3.94 19.67 -18.97
C ASN A 385 -2.79 20.35 -19.72
N VAL A 386 -2.60 21.65 -19.55
CA VAL A 386 -1.44 22.37 -20.13
C VAL A 386 -0.13 21.81 -19.59
N ILE A 387 -0.04 21.53 -18.29
CA ILE A 387 1.16 20.91 -17.70
C ILE A 387 1.41 19.53 -18.32
N LEU A 388 0.38 18.69 -18.47
CA LEU A 388 0.52 17.38 -19.11
C LEU A 388 0.99 17.49 -20.57
N LEU A 389 0.45 18.45 -21.32
CA LEU A 389 0.87 18.71 -22.70
C LEU A 389 2.33 19.21 -22.76
N LEU A 390 2.75 20.05 -21.82
CA LEU A 390 4.14 20.49 -21.70
C LEU A 390 5.07 19.31 -21.39
N MET A 391 4.71 18.45 -20.43
CA MET A 391 5.48 17.24 -20.13
C MET A 391 5.60 16.34 -21.35
N PHE A 392 4.53 16.18 -22.12
CA PHE A 392 4.54 15.40 -23.35
C PHE A 392 5.42 16.04 -24.45
N GLN A 393 5.38 17.36 -24.58
CA GLN A 393 6.20 18.09 -25.55
C GLN A 393 7.69 18.03 -25.18
N ILE A 394 8.03 18.25 -23.91
CA ILE A 394 9.40 18.08 -23.40
C ILE A 394 9.86 16.63 -23.62
N GLY A 395 9.01 15.64 -23.36
CA GLY A 395 9.31 14.24 -23.65
C GLY A 395 9.59 13.99 -25.14
N LYS A 396 8.80 14.57 -26.04
CA LYS A 396 9.01 14.49 -27.49
C LYS A 396 10.31 15.16 -27.93
N ASP A 397 10.62 16.33 -27.42
CA ASP A 397 11.82 17.08 -27.79
C ASP A 397 13.09 16.42 -27.21
N THR A 398 12.96 15.80 -26.04
CA THR A 398 13.99 14.92 -25.47
C THR A 398 14.22 13.70 -26.37
N GLN A 399 13.15 12.99 -26.76
CA GLN A 399 13.23 11.85 -27.69
C GLN A 399 13.76 12.24 -29.07
N ARG A 400 13.40 13.43 -29.59
CA ARG A 400 13.98 13.96 -30.83
C ARG A 400 15.46 14.27 -30.69
N SER A 401 15.88 14.89 -29.59
CA SER A 401 17.29 15.22 -29.34
C SER A 401 18.16 13.96 -29.21
N TYR A 402 17.65 12.92 -28.53
CA TYR A 402 18.33 11.61 -28.49
C TYR A 402 18.21 10.82 -29.81
N GLY A 403 17.13 10.99 -30.56
CA GLY A 403 16.96 10.41 -31.90
C GLY A 403 17.82 11.09 -32.99
N ILE A 404 18.21 12.36 -32.79
CA ILE A 404 19.14 13.10 -33.65
C ILE A 404 20.60 12.68 -33.39
N LEU A 405 20.90 12.07 -32.24
CA LEU A 405 22.19 11.43 -31.98
C LEU A 405 22.35 10.09 -32.74
N LEU A 406 21.31 9.57 -33.39
CA LEU A 406 21.41 8.46 -34.33
C LEU A 406 21.61 8.99 -35.76
N PRO A 407 22.63 8.52 -36.50
CA PRO A 407 23.00 9.07 -37.80
C PRO A 407 21.89 8.86 -38.85
N PRO A 408 21.75 9.76 -39.83
CA PRO A 408 20.60 9.83 -40.75
C PRO A 408 20.36 8.60 -41.64
N SER A 409 21.25 7.60 -41.67
CA SER A 409 21.04 6.39 -42.48
C SER A 409 20.01 5.40 -41.94
N THR A 410 19.58 5.50 -40.68
CA THR A 410 18.51 4.65 -40.11
C THR A 410 17.10 5.22 -40.32
N ARG A 411 16.97 6.43 -40.87
CA ARG A 411 15.66 7.09 -41.04
C ARG A 411 14.89 6.66 -42.29
N ALA A 412 15.55 6.01 -43.25
CA ALA A 412 14.97 5.70 -44.56
C ALA A 412 14.19 4.37 -44.63
N GLU A 413 14.35 3.47 -43.65
CA GLU A 413 13.74 2.12 -43.71
C GLU A 413 12.52 1.94 -42.78
N ALA A 414 12.15 2.94 -41.99
CA ALA A 414 10.99 2.83 -41.08
C ALA A 414 9.63 3.19 -41.73
N PHE A 415 9.63 3.61 -42.99
CA PHE A 415 8.43 3.89 -43.78
C PHE A 415 8.61 3.40 -45.21
N SER A 416 8.75 2.08 -45.37
CA SER A 416 8.51 1.37 -46.63
C SER A 416 7.92 0.00 -46.35
#